data_AF-A0A533RW31-F1
#
_entry.id   AF-A0A533RW31-F1
#
_cell.length_a   1.000
_cell.length_b   1.000
_cell.length_c   1.000
_cell.angle_alpha   90.00
_cell.angle_beta   90.00
_cell.angle_gamma   90.00
#
_symmetry.space_group_name_H-M   'P 1'
#
loop_
_entity.id
_entity.type
_entity.pdbx_description
1 polymer ?
#
loop_
_entity_poly.entity_id
_entity_poly.type
_entity_poly.pdbx_seq_one_letter_code
_entity_poly.pdbx_strand_id
1 'polypeptide(L)'
;MVTKSIDEINKKIREGKCVVVTAEEMVSIVASEGVKAAAKKVDVVTTGTFGVMCSSGAFLNFHHTKPKMKASKVFINEVEAYAGVAAVDCYIGATQVREGDPTNAVHPGRFSYGGGHVMEDLIAGKEVTLRALSYGTDCYPAKAVEKRMKLSDFRDAIMVNPRNAYQNYNCAVNLSERTIYTYMGVLRPRMGNATFSTAGELSPLMNDPYYRTIGVGTKIFLGGSVGAVTWAGTQHAPNTPRNERGIPTGGAGTLMVTGDMKKMSQRYMRGASLIGYGTSLMVGMGIPIPI
;
A
#
# COMPACT_ATOMS: atom_id res chain seq x y z
N MET A 1 0.69 -15.59 33.00
CA MET A 1 0.59 -15.84 31.55
C MET A 1 1.86 -16.57 31.13
N VAL A 2 1.78 -17.48 30.16
CA VAL A 2 3.00 -18.02 29.54
C VAL A 2 3.53 -16.91 28.64
N THR A 3 4.72 -16.40 28.93
CA THR A 3 5.33 -15.32 28.15
C THR A 3 6.46 -15.93 27.34
N LYS A 4 6.29 -16.02 26.01
CA LYS A 4 7.39 -16.41 25.11
C LYS A 4 8.17 -15.16 24.74
N SER A 5 9.49 -15.27 24.69
CA SER A 5 10.32 -14.17 24.19
C SER A 5 10.39 -14.19 22.67
N ILE A 6 10.67 -13.03 22.07
CA ILE A 6 10.96 -12.93 20.64
C ILE A 6 12.15 -13.83 20.26
N ASP A 7 13.14 -13.97 21.13
CA ASP A 7 14.30 -14.85 20.91
C ASP A 7 13.91 -16.32 20.88
N GLU A 8 12.99 -16.74 21.74
CA GLU A 8 12.44 -18.10 21.74
C GLU A 8 11.68 -18.38 20.44
N ILE A 9 10.79 -17.47 20.02
CA ILE A 9 10.04 -17.60 18.76
C ILE A 9 11.02 -17.65 17.57
N ASN A 10 12.01 -16.75 17.53
CA ASN A 10 13.04 -16.75 16.50
C ASN A 10 13.87 -18.04 16.48
N LYS A 11 14.15 -18.64 17.63
CA LYS A 11 14.80 -19.95 17.73
C LYS A 11 13.90 -21.04 17.12
N LYS A 12 12.61 -21.08 17.47
CA LYS A 12 11.66 -22.02 16.86
C LYS A 12 11.52 -21.84 15.35
N ILE A 13 11.57 -20.61 14.84
CA ILE A 13 11.57 -20.33 13.39
C ILE A 13 12.81 -20.96 12.74
N ARG A 14 14.00 -20.73 13.29
CA ARG A 14 15.26 -21.32 12.78
C ARG A 14 15.26 -22.85 12.84
N GLU A 15 14.61 -23.43 13.84
CA GLU A 15 14.49 -24.89 14.01
C GLU A 15 13.33 -25.52 13.21
N GLY A 16 12.50 -24.73 12.52
CA GLY A 16 11.32 -25.23 11.81
C GLY A 16 10.21 -25.75 12.73
N LYS A 17 10.18 -25.31 14.00
CA LYS A 17 9.21 -25.75 15.03
C LYS A 17 8.19 -24.66 15.40
N CYS A 18 8.27 -23.50 14.77
CA CYS A 18 7.38 -22.37 15.05
C CYS A 18 5.95 -22.73 14.63
N VAL A 19 5.00 -22.60 15.55
CA VAL A 19 3.58 -22.77 15.25
C VAL A 19 3.03 -21.44 14.74
N VAL A 20 2.82 -21.36 13.43
CA VAL A 20 2.28 -20.17 12.75
C VAL A 20 0.85 -20.47 12.31
N VAL A 21 -0.07 -19.57 12.63
CA VAL A 21 -1.49 -19.68 12.25
C VAL A 21 -1.99 -18.35 11.70
N THR A 22 -3.08 -18.38 10.93
CA THR A 22 -3.77 -17.15 10.50
C THR A 22 -4.60 -16.55 11.64
N ALA A 23 -4.96 -15.27 11.50
CA ALA A 23 -5.86 -14.63 12.47
C ALA A 23 -7.22 -15.34 12.58
N GLU A 24 -7.74 -15.87 11.45
CA GLU A 24 -8.97 -16.68 11.41
C GLU A 24 -8.81 -18.02 12.16
N GLU A 25 -7.70 -18.73 11.93
CA GLU A 25 -7.39 -19.98 12.65
C GLU A 25 -7.24 -19.75 14.16
N MET A 26 -6.64 -18.62 14.56
CA MET A 26 -6.48 -18.26 15.97
C MET A 26 -7.83 -18.13 16.69
N VAL A 27 -8.86 -17.58 16.02
CA VAL A 27 -10.22 -17.49 16.59
C VAL A 27 -10.77 -18.87 16.92
N SER A 28 -10.61 -19.83 16.00
CA SER A 28 -11.08 -21.21 16.18
C SER A 28 -10.31 -21.97 17.26
N ILE A 29 -8.99 -21.77 17.35
CA ILE A 29 -8.14 -22.36 18.40
C ILE A 29 -8.54 -21.81 19.78
N VAL A 30 -8.78 -20.50 19.90
CA VAL A 30 -9.23 -19.90 21.16
C VAL A 30 -10.61 -20.39 21.56
N ALA A 31 -11.54 -20.54 20.62
CA ALA A 31 -12.88 -21.02 20.89
C ALA A 31 -12.90 -22.48 21.39
N SER A 32 -12.00 -23.32 20.86
CA SER A 32 -11.93 -24.75 21.20
C SER A 32 -11.06 -25.07 22.42
N GLU A 33 -9.89 -24.43 22.54
CA GLU A 33 -8.89 -24.76 23.56
C GLU A 33 -8.81 -23.71 24.70
N GLY A 34 -9.40 -22.53 24.50
CA GLY A 34 -9.33 -21.40 25.42
C GLY A 34 -8.03 -20.59 25.28
N VAL A 35 -8.10 -19.32 25.71
CA VAL A 35 -7.04 -18.30 25.51
C VAL A 35 -5.66 -18.74 26.01
N LYS A 36 -5.59 -19.37 27.20
CA LYS A 36 -4.32 -19.79 27.80
C LYS A 36 -3.64 -20.92 27.04
N ALA A 37 -4.42 -21.89 26.56
CA ALA A 37 -3.89 -23.01 25.79
C ALA A 37 -3.44 -22.55 24.40
N ALA A 38 -4.28 -21.74 23.75
CA ALA A 38 -3.97 -21.12 22.46
C ALA A 38 -2.64 -20.33 22.50
N ALA A 39 -2.47 -19.44 23.49
CA ALA A 39 -1.26 -18.64 23.64
C ALA A 39 0.01 -19.48 23.91
N LYS A 40 -0.12 -20.64 24.58
CA LYS A 40 0.99 -21.57 24.80
C LYS A 40 1.36 -22.34 23.52
N LYS A 41 0.37 -22.66 22.69
CA LYS A 41 0.50 -23.48 21.48
C LYS A 41 0.99 -22.67 20.27
N VAL A 42 0.41 -21.49 20.04
CA VAL A 42 0.64 -20.66 18.84
C VAL A 42 1.76 -19.68 19.11
N ASP A 43 2.77 -19.64 18.24
CA ASP A 43 3.92 -18.74 18.35
C ASP A 43 3.74 -17.42 17.58
N VAL A 44 3.12 -17.48 16.40
CA VAL A 44 2.90 -16.31 15.55
C VAL A 44 1.50 -16.38 14.93
N VAL A 45 0.78 -15.26 14.97
CA VAL A 45 -0.46 -15.06 14.23
C VAL A 45 -0.18 -14.19 13.01
N THR A 46 -0.49 -14.68 11.81
CA THR A 46 -0.36 -13.91 10.58
C THR A 46 -1.64 -13.13 10.30
N THR A 47 -1.51 -11.82 10.16
CA THR A 47 -2.58 -10.90 9.79
C THR A 47 -2.36 -10.37 8.38
N GLY A 48 -3.39 -9.79 7.76
CA GLY A 48 -3.24 -9.18 6.46
C GLY A 48 -4.42 -8.33 5.98
N THR A 49 -4.17 -7.60 4.91
CA THR A 49 -5.15 -6.80 4.20
C THR A 49 -4.80 -6.75 2.71
N PHE A 50 -5.83 -6.73 1.88
CA PHE A 50 -5.72 -6.43 0.46
C PHE A 50 -6.82 -5.42 0.13
N GLY A 51 -6.43 -4.17 -0.02
CA GLY A 51 -7.38 -3.07 -0.16
C GLY A 51 -6.86 -1.98 -1.07
N VAL A 52 -7.74 -1.07 -1.47
CA VAL A 52 -7.42 0.07 -2.31
C VAL A 52 -6.69 1.13 -1.47
N MET A 53 -5.44 1.39 -1.82
CA MET A 53 -4.52 2.26 -1.08
C MET A 53 -4.03 3.39 -1.97
N CYS A 54 -4.79 4.48 -2.02
CA CYS A 54 -4.48 5.65 -2.86
C CYS A 54 -3.19 6.37 -2.45
N SER A 55 -2.82 6.27 -1.19
CA SER A 55 -1.57 6.80 -0.63
C SER A 55 -0.36 5.88 -0.88
N SER A 56 -0.34 5.20 -2.03
CA SER A 56 0.79 4.38 -2.47
C SER A 56 1.58 5.06 -3.57
N GLY A 57 2.85 4.73 -3.71
CA GLY A 57 3.70 5.24 -4.77
C GLY A 57 5.10 4.66 -4.76
N ALA A 58 5.92 5.05 -5.72
CA ALA A 58 7.27 4.55 -5.84
C ALA A 58 8.27 5.66 -6.17
N PHE A 59 9.41 5.66 -5.48
CA PHE A 59 10.60 6.36 -5.95
C PHE A 59 11.32 5.49 -6.97
N LEU A 60 11.63 6.06 -8.12
CA LEU A 60 12.29 5.40 -9.25
C LEU A 60 13.54 6.17 -9.65
N ASN A 61 14.64 5.45 -9.88
CA ASN A 61 15.85 5.97 -10.50
C ASN A 61 16.04 5.29 -11.87
N PHE A 62 15.93 6.04 -12.96
CA PHE A 62 15.92 5.47 -14.32
C PHE A 62 17.30 5.43 -14.98
N HIS A 63 18.38 5.51 -14.19
CA HIS A 63 19.76 5.71 -14.63
C HIS A 63 19.98 7.00 -15.46
N HIS A 64 21.25 7.42 -15.57
CA HIS A 64 21.58 8.52 -16.46
C HIS A 64 21.45 8.14 -17.94
N THR A 65 21.09 9.13 -18.74
CA THR A 65 21.15 9.11 -20.19
C THR A 65 22.56 9.39 -20.70
N LYS A 66 22.78 9.23 -22.00
CA LYS A 66 23.98 9.70 -22.70
C LYS A 66 23.52 10.62 -23.85
N PRO A 67 23.83 11.93 -23.82
CA PRO A 67 24.52 12.66 -22.74
C PRO A 67 23.71 12.69 -21.43
N LYS A 68 24.35 13.02 -20.30
CA LYS A 68 23.70 13.03 -18.96
C LYS A 68 22.54 14.02 -18.90
N MET A 69 21.54 13.70 -18.07
CA MET A 69 20.32 14.49 -17.90
C MET A 69 20.06 14.82 -16.43
N LYS A 70 19.51 16.01 -16.20
CA LYS A 70 18.85 16.44 -14.96
C LYS A 70 17.39 16.70 -15.28
N ALA A 71 16.54 15.69 -15.14
CA ALA A 71 15.14 15.75 -15.54
C ALA A 71 14.35 16.74 -14.67
N SER A 72 13.62 17.64 -15.32
CA SER A 72 12.68 18.58 -14.69
C SER A 72 11.23 18.14 -14.83
N LYS A 73 10.92 17.26 -15.80
CA LYS A 73 9.63 16.56 -15.92
C LYS A 73 9.88 15.14 -16.38
N VAL A 74 9.15 14.17 -15.83
CA VAL A 74 9.23 12.75 -16.20
C VAL A 74 7.82 12.22 -16.37
N PHE A 75 7.61 11.39 -17.37
CA PHE A 75 6.36 10.70 -17.66
C PHE A 75 6.67 9.24 -17.92
N ILE A 76 5.82 8.34 -17.43
CA ILE A 76 5.89 6.90 -17.68
C ILE A 76 4.52 6.46 -18.21
N ASN A 77 4.44 6.00 -19.45
CA ASN A 77 3.17 5.76 -20.16
C ASN A 77 2.22 6.96 -20.05
N GLU A 78 2.76 8.15 -20.29
CA GLU A 78 2.05 9.44 -20.20
C GLU A 78 1.46 9.76 -18.81
N VAL A 79 1.80 9.00 -17.77
CA VAL A 79 1.51 9.36 -16.38
C VAL A 79 2.69 10.14 -15.83
N GLU A 80 2.45 11.32 -15.28
CA GLU A 80 3.51 12.13 -14.69
C GLU A 80 4.15 11.40 -13.49
N ALA A 81 5.47 11.26 -13.53
CA ALA A 81 6.28 10.90 -12.38
C ALA A 81 6.98 12.18 -11.91
N TYR A 82 6.65 12.64 -10.71
CA TYR A 82 7.12 13.91 -10.16
C TYR A 82 8.64 13.92 -10.09
N ALA A 83 9.25 14.77 -10.92
CA ALA A 83 10.68 15.04 -10.93
C ALA A 83 11.06 15.99 -9.77
N GLY A 84 12.28 16.55 -9.81
CA GLY A 84 12.72 17.52 -8.80
C GLY A 84 13.22 16.88 -7.50
N VAL A 85 13.31 15.56 -7.44
CA VAL A 85 13.96 14.83 -6.33
C VAL A 85 15.48 14.89 -6.46
N ALA A 86 15.99 14.57 -7.65
CA ALA A 86 17.39 14.72 -8.04
C ALA A 86 17.50 14.69 -9.58
N ALA A 87 18.64 14.25 -10.14
CA ALA A 87 18.88 14.37 -11.58
C ALA A 87 18.09 13.36 -12.43
N VAL A 88 17.94 12.13 -11.97
CA VAL A 88 17.20 11.07 -12.70
C VAL A 88 16.31 10.25 -11.77
N ASP A 89 15.86 10.93 -10.72
CA ASP A 89 15.01 10.39 -9.65
C ASP A 89 13.64 11.04 -9.77
N CYS A 90 12.60 10.22 -9.69
CA CYS A 90 11.22 10.67 -9.73
C CYS A 90 10.35 9.87 -8.77
N TYR A 91 9.22 10.45 -8.35
CA TYR A 91 8.19 9.77 -7.57
C TYR A 91 6.93 9.59 -8.42
N ILE A 92 6.39 8.37 -8.52
CA ILE A 92 5.09 8.14 -9.17
C ILE A 92 4.05 7.80 -8.11
N GLY A 93 2.99 8.61 -8.04
CA GLY A 93 1.87 8.39 -7.12
C GLY A 93 0.78 7.53 -7.73
N ALA A 94 0.20 6.60 -6.95
CA ALA A 94 -0.84 5.69 -7.43
C ALA A 94 -2.07 6.39 -8.03
N THR A 95 -2.37 7.60 -7.57
CA THR A 95 -3.53 8.39 -7.98
C THR A 95 -3.26 9.33 -9.15
N GLN A 96 -2.02 9.43 -9.62
CA GLN A 96 -1.71 10.31 -10.75
C GLN A 96 -2.38 9.76 -12.00
N VAL A 97 -3.22 10.57 -12.64
CA VAL A 97 -3.91 10.19 -13.88
C VAL A 97 -2.99 10.34 -15.07
N ARG A 98 -3.28 9.58 -16.13
CA ARG A 98 -2.61 9.73 -17.42
C ARG A 98 -2.92 11.11 -18.03
N GLU A 99 -1.91 11.71 -18.66
CA GLU A 99 -2.07 12.93 -19.44
C GLU A 99 -3.13 12.73 -20.53
N GLY A 100 -4.08 13.66 -20.64
CA GLY A 100 -5.20 13.57 -21.59
C GLY A 100 -6.38 12.69 -21.15
N ASP A 101 -6.38 12.10 -19.96
CA ASP A 101 -7.59 11.44 -19.42
C ASP A 101 -8.73 12.47 -19.30
N PRO A 102 -9.96 12.17 -19.77
CA PRO A 102 -11.09 13.11 -19.71
C PRO A 102 -11.55 13.39 -18.27
N THR A 103 -11.09 12.60 -17.30
CA THR A 103 -11.48 12.65 -15.89
C THR A 103 -13.00 12.72 -15.75
N ASN A 104 -13.53 13.71 -15.03
CA ASN A 104 -14.96 13.93 -14.85
C ASN A 104 -15.56 14.96 -15.84
N ALA A 105 -14.91 15.22 -16.98
CA ALA A 105 -15.50 16.07 -18.03
C ALA A 105 -16.86 15.55 -18.51
N VAL A 106 -17.00 14.22 -18.59
CA VAL A 106 -18.31 13.54 -18.62
C VAL A 106 -18.40 12.68 -17.37
N HIS A 107 -19.18 13.13 -16.38
CA HIS A 107 -19.27 12.46 -15.10
C HIS A 107 -20.30 11.30 -15.13
N PRO A 108 -19.97 10.10 -14.60
CA PRO A 108 -18.72 9.77 -13.91
C PRO A 108 -17.59 9.32 -14.85
N GLY A 109 -16.38 9.82 -14.59
CA GLY A 109 -15.16 9.43 -15.29
C GLY A 109 -14.75 7.98 -15.05
N ARG A 110 -14.11 7.34 -16.03
CA ARG A 110 -13.65 5.94 -15.91
C ARG A 110 -12.27 5.78 -15.27
N PHE A 111 -11.37 6.75 -15.45
CA PHE A 111 -9.99 6.72 -14.94
C PHE A 111 -9.27 5.40 -15.30
N SER A 112 -9.23 5.06 -16.59
CA SER A 112 -8.82 3.72 -17.05
C SER A 112 -7.34 3.41 -16.88
N TYR A 113 -6.49 4.42 -16.71
CA TYR A 113 -5.05 4.23 -16.54
C TYR A 113 -4.41 5.39 -15.74
N GLY A 114 -3.38 5.08 -14.95
CA GLY A 114 -2.73 6.03 -14.04
C GLY A 114 -1.57 5.39 -13.28
N GLY A 115 -1.04 6.06 -12.26
CA GLY A 115 0.20 5.65 -11.60
C GLY A 115 0.13 4.28 -10.94
N GLY A 116 -1.03 3.88 -10.41
CA GLY A 116 -1.25 2.53 -9.91
C GLY A 116 -1.10 1.46 -11.00
N HIS A 117 -1.58 1.75 -12.20
CA HIS A 117 -1.50 0.86 -13.36
C HIS A 117 -0.07 0.79 -13.92
N VAL A 118 0.65 1.92 -13.96
CA VAL A 118 2.08 1.93 -14.31
C VAL A 118 2.90 1.07 -13.36
N MET A 119 2.65 1.19 -12.05
CA MET A 119 3.33 0.36 -11.06
C MET A 119 3.00 -1.13 -11.22
N GLU A 120 1.74 -1.48 -11.49
CA GLU A 120 1.36 -2.86 -11.79
C GLU A 120 2.07 -3.38 -13.05
N ASP A 121 2.08 -2.62 -14.13
CA ASP A 121 2.71 -3.01 -15.40
C ASP A 121 4.22 -3.26 -15.21
N LEU A 122 4.90 -2.37 -14.49
CA LEU A 122 6.31 -2.53 -14.12
C LEU A 122 6.55 -3.80 -13.30
N ILE A 123 5.75 -4.04 -12.25
CA ILE A 123 5.85 -5.23 -11.40
C ILE A 123 5.54 -6.52 -12.19
N ALA A 124 4.65 -6.45 -13.18
CA ALA A 124 4.35 -7.54 -14.10
C ALA A 124 5.45 -7.78 -15.15
N GLY A 125 6.53 -6.99 -15.14
CA GLY A 125 7.65 -7.10 -16.09
C GLY A 125 7.34 -6.55 -17.48
N LYS A 126 6.26 -5.78 -17.64
CA LYS A 126 5.91 -5.14 -18.91
C LYS A 126 6.84 -3.97 -19.20
N GLU A 127 6.99 -3.69 -20.49
CA GLU A 127 7.72 -2.53 -20.97
C GLU A 127 6.84 -1.28 -20.90
N VAL A 128 7.42 -0.17 -20.45
CA VAL A 128 6.78 1.15 -20.36
C VAL A 128 7.61 2.18 -21.11
N THR A 129 6.97 3.23 -21.61
CA THR A 129 7.64 4.36 -22.26
C THR A 129 7.93 5.45 -21.24
N LEU A 130 9.20 5.68 -20.96
CA LEU A 130 9.69 6.80 -20.15
C LEU A 130 10.02 7.98 -21.07
N ARG A 131 9.39 9.13 -20.82
CA ARG A 131 9.70 10.42 -21.46
C ARG A 131 10.15 11.39 -20.40
N ALA A 132 11.31 12.01 -20.56
CA ALA A 132 11.78 13.05 -19.65
C ALA A 132 12.19 14.31 -20.41
N LEU A 133 12.01 15.45 -19.76
CA LEU A 133 12.38 16.79 -20.24
C LEU A 133 13.31 17.47 -19.24
N SER A 134 14.20 18.33 -19.72
CA SER A 134 15.14 19.10 -18.92
C SER A 134 15.41 20.45 -19.57
N TYR A 135 15.74 21.45 -18.75
CA TYR A 135 16.27 22.73 -19.22
C TYR A 135 17.72 22.62 -19.74
N GLY A 136 18.42 21.53 -19.43
CA GLY A 136 19.83 21.33 -19.78
C GLY A 136 20.77 22.20 -18.92
N THR A 137 21.92 21.64 -18.56
CA THR A 137 23.02 22.38 -17.91
C THR A 137 24.36 21.90 -18.45
N ASP A 138 25.46 22.59 -18.14
CA ASP A 138 26.80 22.17 -18.57
C ASP A 138 27.14 20.75 -18.11
N CYS A 139 26.78 20.38 -16.87
CA CYS A 139 26.97 19.03 -16.33
C CYS A 139 25.95 18.00 -16.85
N TYR A 140 24.79 18.45 -17.32
CA TYR A 140 23.66 17.62 -17.72
C TYR A 140 22.99 18.17 -19.00
N PRO A 141 23.64 18.05 -20.17
CA PRO A 141 23.23 18.83 -21.34
C PRO A 141 22.02 18.23 -22.08
N ALA A 142 21.60 16.99 -21.79
CA ALA A 142 20.43 16.39 -22.42
C ALA A 142 19.14 17.15 -22.03
N LYS A 143 18.40 17.63 -23.05
CA LYS A 143 17.14 18.39 -22.87
C LYS A 143 15.88 17.53 -22.98
N ALA A 144 15.94 16.41 -23.68
CA ALA A 144 14.84 15.47 -23.81
C ALA A 144 15.37 14.05 -23.99
N VAL A 145 14.62 13.09 -23.49
CA VAL A 145 14.86 11.67 -23.74
C VAL A 145 13.54 10.92 -23.78
N GLU A 146 13.48 9.91 -24.64
CA GLU A 146 12.43 8.91 -24.65
C GLU A 146 13.08 7.52 -24.69
N LYS A 147 12.63 6.61 -23.83
CA LYS A 147 13.14 5.25 -23.71
C LYS A 147 12.02 4.29 -23.41
N ARG A 148 12.16 3.06 -23.90
CA ARG A 148 11.37 1.93 -23.43
C ARG A 148 12.14 1.21 -22.34
N MET A 149 11.49 0.96 -21.21
CA MET A 149 12.12 0.41 -20.00
C MET A 149 11.21 -0.62 -19.35
N LYS A 150 11.81 -1.67 -18.78
CA LYS A 150 11.18 -2.58 -17.82
C LYS A 150 11.64 -2.22 -16.41
N LEU A 151 10.96 -2.76 -15.40
CA LEU A 151 11.36 -2.58 -14.00
C LEU A 151 12.80 -3.04 -13.72
N SER A 152 13.30 -4.04 -14.44
CA SER A 152 14.69 -4.51 -14.37
C SER A 152 15.71 -3.44 -14.74
N ASP A 153 15.32 -2.50 -15.62
CA ASP A 153 16.21 -1.49 -16.21
C ASP A 153 16.32 -0.24 -15.34
N PHE A 154 15.45 -0.08 -14.34
CA PHE A 154 15.59 0.96 -13.32
C PHE A 154 16.70 0.56 -12.35
N ARG A 155 17.53 1.53 -11.96
CA ARG A 155 18.57 1.32 -10.95
C ARG A 155 17.94 0.90 -9.63
N ASP A 156 17.04 1.76 -9.17
CA ASP A 156 16.33 1.67 -7.90
C ASP A 156 14.84 1.82 -8.15
N ALA A 157 14.04 1.01 -7.47
CA ALA A 157 12.59 1.14 -7.42
C ALA A 157 12.10 0.82 -6.01
N ILE A 158 11.74 1.86 -5.26
CA ILE A 158 11.39 1.78 -3.84
C ILE A 158 9.91 2.09 -3.71
N MET A 159 9.11 1.08 -3.33
CA MET A 159 7.71 1.30 -2.97
C MET A 159 7.68 2.06 -1.64
N VAL A 160 6.98 3.20 -1.61
CA VAL A 160 6.82 4.04 -0.43
C VAL A 160 5.37 4.44 -0.30
N ASN A 161 4.73 3.91 0.73
CA ASN A 161 3.31 4.13 0.98
C ASN A 161 3.18 4.92 2.29
N PRO A 162 3.00 6.25 2.25
CA PRO A 162 2.87 7.09 3.43
C PRO A 162 1.71 6.72 4.36
N ARG A 163 0.74 5.94 3.89
CA ARG A 163 -0.45 5.58 4.67
C ARG A 163 -1.09 4.31 4.13
N ASN A 164 -1.00 3.23 4.89
CA ASN A 164 -1.56 1.91 4.65
C ASN A 164 -2.08 1.31 5.96
N ALA A 165 -2.63 0.09 5.89
CA ALA A 165 -2.94 -0.71 7.07
C ALA A 165 -3.96 -0.07 8.02
N TYR A 166 -4.93 0.70 7.53
CA TYR A 166 -5.88 1.39 8.40
C TYR A 166 -6.42 0.50 9.53
N GLN A 167 -6.27 0.98 10.76
CA GLN A 167 -6.73 0.27 11.95
C GLN A 167 -8.23 0.10 11.92
N ASN A 168 -8.95 1.21 11.74
CA ASN A 168 -10.38 1.20 11.51
C ASN A 168 -10.72 2.32 10.52
N TYR A 169 -11.87 2.20 9.85
CA TYR A 169 -12.30 3.12 8.82
C TYR A 169 -13.82 3.31 8.84
N ASN A 170 -14.30 4.28 8.07
CA ASN A 170 -15.71 4.63 8.04
C ASN A 170 -16.54 3.58 7.27
N CYS A 171 -17.84 3.55 7.56
CA CYS A 171 -18.86 2.99 6.68
C CYS A 171 -19.61 4.16 6.04
N ALA A 172 -19.70 4.18 4.71
CA ALA A 172 -20.32 5.25 3.95
C ALA A 172 -21.69 4.82 3.42
N VAL A 173 -22.67 5.71 3.59
CA VAL A 173 -24.02 5.62 3.03
C VAL A 173 -24.37 6.95 2.37
N ASN A 174 -25.40 6.96 1.52
CA ASN A 174 -25.84 8.17 0.83
C ASN A 174 -27.31 8.45 1.10
N LEU A 175 -27.58 9.53 1.83
CA LEU A 175 -28.94 9.97 2.18
C LEU A 175 -29.61 10.81 1.08
N SER A 176 -28.87 11.20 0.04
CA SER A 176 -29.39 12.06 -1.03
C SER A 176 -30.21 11.28 -2.06
N GLU A 177 -30.88 12.01 -2.94
CA GLU A 177 -31.70 11.47 -4.03
C GLU A 177 -30.89 11.03 -5.28
N ARG A 178 -29.58 11.30 -5.33
CA ARG A 178 -28.72 10.99 -6.49
C ARG A 178 -27.57 10.07 -6.12
N THR A 179 -27.08 9.30 -7.10
CA THR A 179 -25.89 8.46 -6.93
C THR A 179 -24.66 9.32 -6.67
N ILE A 180 -23.82 8.94 -5.71
CA ILE A 180 -22.55 9.60 -5.40
C ILE A 180 -21.40 8.62 -5.70
N TYR A 181 -20.37 9.13 -6.36
CA TYR A 181 -19.16 8.39 -6.69
C TYR A 181 -18.05 8.81 -5.73
N THR A 182 -17.49 7.85 -5.00
CA THR A 182 -16.53 8.12 -3.93
C THR A 182 -15.31 7.22 -4.03
N TYR A 183 -14.29 7.53 -3.23
CA TYR A 183 -13.14 6.67 -3.03
C TYR A 183 -13.49 5.31 -2.39
N MET A 184 -14.66 5.20 -1.75
CA MET A 184 -15.20 3.97 -1.19
C MET A 184 -16.14 3.22 -2.15
N GLY A 185 -16.17 3.65 -3.42
CA GLY A 185 -17.07 3.12 -4.44
C GLY A 185 -18.35 3.92 -4.61
N VAL A 186 -19.31 3.32 -5.31
CA VAL A 186 -20.59 3.94 -5.68
C VAL A 186 -21.59 3.83 -4.53
N LEU A 187 -22.13 4.96 -4.10
CA LEU A 187 -23.18 5.05 -3.09
C LEU A 187 -24.51 5.40 -3.76
N ARG A 188 -25.46 4.46 -3.73
CA ARG A 188 -26.80 4.59 -4.29
C ARG A 188 -27.64 5.56 -3.45
N PRO A 189 -28.59 6.28 -4.08
CA PRO A 189 -29.51 7.17 -3.38
C PRO A 189 -30.25 6.50 -2.21
N ARG A 190 -30.73 7.30 -1.26
CA ARG A 190 -31.67 6.89 -0.20
C ARG A 190 -31.23 5.63 0.55
N MET A 191 -29.96 5.59 0.93
CA MET A 191 -29.32 4.47 1.65
C MET A 191 -29.41 3.12 0.92
N GLY A 192 -29.48 3.12 -0.41
CA GLY A 192 -29.61 1.88 -1.20
C GLY A 192 -28.42 0.91 -1.08
N ASN A 193 -27.29 1.34 -0.52
CA ASN A 193 -26.19 0.49 -0.07
C ASN A 193 -25.32 1.19 0.98
N ALA A 194 -24.51 0.39 1.67
CA ALA A 194 -23.38 0.83 2.48
C ALA A 194 -22.08 0.29 1.86
N THR A 195 -21.02 1.09 1.86
CA THR A 195 -19.67 0.61 1.55
C THR A 195 -18.75 0.83 2.74
N PHE A 196 -17.83 -0.10 2.97
CA PHE A 196 -16.89 -0.05 4.09
C PHE A 196 -15.52 -0.56 3.64
N SER A 197 -14.48 -0.24 4.41
CA SER A 197 -13.11 -0.72 4.16
C SER A 197 -12.50 -1.21 5.46
N THR A 198 -12.36 -2.52 5.60
CA THR A 198 -11.61 -3.18 6.67
C THR A 198 -11.32 -4.62 6.26
N ALA A 199 -10.28 -5.21 6.84
CA ALA A 199 -10.01 -6.65 6.74
C ALA A 199 -10.63 -7.45 7.89
N GLY A 200 -11.40 -6.79 8.78
CA GLY A 200 -12.07 -7.45 9.90
C GLY A 200 -11.08 -8.16 10.82
N GLU A 201 -11.34 -9.43 11.11
CA GLU A 201 -10.47 -10.28 11.93
C GLU A 201 -9.05 -10.44 11.36
N LEU A 202 -8.87 -10.25 10.05
CA LEU A 202 -7.54 -10.33 9.42
C LEU A 202 -6.74 -9.03 9.61
N SER A 203 -7.34 -7.92 10.04
CA SER A 203 -6.68 -6.61 10.07
C SER A 203 -5.48 -6.59 11.03
N PRO A 204 -4.26 -6.22 10.58
CA PRO A 204 -3.08 -6.16 11.43
C PRO A 204 -3.25 -5.26 12.66
N LEU A 205 -3.72 -4.04 12.46
CA LEU A 205 -3.83 -3.05 13.53
C LEU A 205 -5.06 -3.27 14.42
N MET A 206 -6.06 -4.04 13.98
CA MET A 206 -7.16 -4.46 14.87
C MET A 206 -6.72 -5.56 15.83
N ASN A 207 -5.77 -6.40 15.40
CA ASN A 207 -5.17 -7.44 16.23
C ASN A 207 -4.03 -6.91 17.12
N ASP A 208 -3.54 -5.69 16.87
CA ASP A 208 -2.67 -4.94 17.78
C ASP A 208 -3.27 -3.57 18.10
N PRO A 209 -4.41 -3.51 18.83
CA PRO A 209 -5.20 -2.29 18.97
C PRO A 209 -4.41 -1.14 19.62
N TYR A 210 -3.44 -1.45 20.46
CA TYR A 210 -2.64 -0.48 21.20
C TYR A 210 -1.21 -0.32 20.67
N TYR A 211 -0.90 -0.82 19.47
CA TYR A 211 0.42 -0.69 18.83
C TYR A 211 1.56 -1.25 19.71
N ARG A 212 1.31 -2.33 20.46
CA ARG A 212 2.29 -2.91 21.38
C ARG A 212 3.38 -3.67 20.65
N THR A 213 3.07 -4.16 19.45
CA THR A 213 3.91 -5.09 18.70
C THR A 213 4.31 -4.51 17.34
N ILE A 214 3.40 -3.76 16.70
CA ILE A 214 3.59 -3.20 15.37
C ILE A 214 4.10 -1.77 15.50
N GLY A 215 5.39 -1.57 15.21
CA GLY A 215 6.04 -0.27 15.21
C GLY A 215 7.10 -0.12 14.12
N VAL A 216 7.83 1.00 14.13
CA VAL A 216 8.93 1.26 13.18
C VAL A 216 9.97 0.12 13.25
N GLY A 217 10.40 -0.36 12.08
CA GLY A 217 11.35 -1.46 11.94
C GLY A 217 10.70 -2.84 11.84
N THR A 218 9.41 -2.98 12.14
CA THR A 218 8.67 -4.25 11.98
C THR A 218 8.75 -4.72 10.54
N LYS A 219 9.25 -5.95 10.33
CA LYS A 219 9.28 -6.59 9.01
C LYS A 219 7.89 -7.08 8.66
N ILE A 220 7.48 -6.81 7.43
CA ILE A 220 6.13 -7.10 6.94
C ILE A 220 6.20 -7.79 5.59
N PHE A 221 5.13 -8.52 5.26
CA PHE A 221 4.84 -8.88 3.89
C PHE A 221 4.24 -7.66 3.19
N LEU A 222 4.82 -7.22 2.07
CA LEU A 222 4.35 -6.08 1.28
C LEU A 222 4.47 -6.39 -0.21
N GLY A 223 3.33 -6.46 -0.90
CA GLY A 223 3.25 -6.63 -2.34
C GLY A 223 3.91 -7.91 -2.86
N GLY A 224 3.95 -9.00 -2.09
CA GLY A 224 4.65 -10.23 -2.48
C GLY A 224 6.11 -10.31 -2.04
N SER A 225 6.63 -9.29 -1.35
CA SER A 225 8.02 -9.20 -0.91
C SER A 225 8.13 -8.87 0.57
N VAL A 226 9.35 -8.82 1.10
CA VAL A 226 9.62 -8.28 2.45
C VAL A 226 9.69 -6.75 2.39
N GLY A 227 8.85 -6.10 3.18
CA GLY A 227 8.90 -4.67 3.46
C GLY A 227 9.17 -4.38 4.95
N ALA A 228 9.00 -3.12 5.33
CA ALA A 228 9.03 -2.71 6.72
C ALA A 228 8.06 -1.57 7.00
N VAL A 229 7.60 -1.47 8.25
CA VAL A 229 7.03 -0.24 8.80
C VAL A 229 8.16 0.75 9.00
N THR A 230 8.06 1.93 8.40
CA THR A 230 9.13 2.94 8.45
C THR A 230 8.75 4.19 9.21
N TRP A 231 7.46 4.49 9.35
CA TRP A 231 6.97 5.62 10.12
C TRP A 231 5.49 5.44 10.47
N ALA A 232 4.94 6.33 11.31
CA ALA A 232 3.50 6.42 11.55
C ALA A 232 2.73 6.84 10.27
N GLY A 233 3.38 7.62 9.41
CA GLY A 233 2.81 8.10 8.16
C GLY A 233 1.88 9.30 8.30
N THR A 234 1.11 9.58 7.24
CA THR A 234 0.15 10.69 7.23
C THR A 234 -1.22 10.22 7.71
N GLN A 235 -1.98 11.11 8.36
CA GLN A 235 -3.31 10.83 8.93
C GLN A 235 -3.34 9.71 9.99
N HIS A 236 -2.20 9.37 10.59
CA HIS A 236 -2.15 8.45 11.71
C HIS A 236 -2.89 9.06 12.93
N ALA A 237 -3.94 8.39 13.39
CA ALA A 237 -4.76 8.81 14.53
C ALA A 237 -4.74 7.75 15.65
N PRO A 238 -3.74 7.75 16.54
CA PRO A 238 -3.60 6.72 17.57
C PRO A 238 -4.58 6.89 18.74
N ASN A 239 -5.06 8.13 18.94
CA ASN A 239 -5.86 8.56 20.09
C ASN A 239 -7.38 8.51 19.85
N THR A 240 -7.84 7.91 18.75
CA THR A 240 -9.27 7.70 18.50
C THR A 240 -9.89 6.95 19.69
N PRO A 241 -11.07 7.37 20.18
CA PRO A 241 -11.74 6.70 21.30
C PRO A 241 -11.91 5.20 21.04
N ARG A 242 -11.85 4.41 22.12
CA ARG A 242 -11.90 2.95 22.06
C ARG A 242 -13.06 2.45 22.91
N ASN A 243 -13.66 1.34 22.49
CA ASN A 243 -14.64 0.64 23.32
C ASN A 243 -13.97 -0.11 24.48
N GLU A 244 -14.77 -0.76 25.32
CA GLU A 244 -14.31 -1.59 26.45
C GLU A 244 -13.35 -2.73 26.07
N ARG A 245 -13.33 -3.13 24.79
CA ARG A 245 -12.43 -4.15 24.23
C ARG A 245 -11.15 -3.57 23.61
N GLY A 246 -10.95 -2.26 23.71
CA GLY A 246 -9.79 -1.56 23.17
C GLY A 246 -9.84 -1.27 21.66
N ILE A 247 -10.96 -1.56 21.00
CA ILE A 247 -11.13 -1.37 19.56
C ILE A 247 -11.54 0.08 19.26
N PRO A 248 -10.92 0.78 18.29
CA PRO A 248 -11.30 2.15 17.94
C PRO A 248 -12.73 2.27 17.45
N THR A 249 -13.44 3.31 17.88
CA THR A 249 -14.84 3.57 17.52
C THR A 249 -15.01 4.38 16.22
N GLY A 250 -13.93 4.75 15.55
CA GLY A 250 -13.93 5.46 14.27
C GLY A 250 -12.62 5.32 13.52
N GLY A 251 -12.38 6.16 12.52
CA GLY A 251 -11.11 6.22 11.79
C GLY A 251 -9.92 6.36 12.75
N ALA A 252 -8.92 5.49 12.62
CA ALA A 252 -7.81 5.38 13.57
C ALA A 252 -6.45 5.30 12.85
N GLY A 253 -5.43 4.74 13.50
CA GLY A 253 -4.06 4.78 13.00
C GLY A 253 -3.84 4.06 11.67
N THR A 254 -2.73 4.43 11.06
CA THR A 254 -2.21 3.89 9.80
C THR A 254 -0.72 3.60 9.95
N LEU A 255 -0.13 2.94 8.96
CA LEU A 255 1.31 2.69 8.90
C LEU A 255 1.88 3.29 7.62
N MET A 256 3.03 3.96 7.73
CA MET A 256 3.89 4.18 6.57
C MET A 256 4.77 2.94 6.39
N VAL A 257 4.79 2.43 5.17
CA VAL A 257 5.54 1.23 4.83
C VAL A 257 6.39 1.44 3.59
N THR A 258 7.55 0.81 3.55
CA THR A 258 8.42 0.79 2.37
C THR A 258 8.87 -0.62 2.03
N GLY A 259 9.19 -0.85 0.77
CA GLY A 259 9.72 -2.13 0.30
C GLY A 259 10.42 -2.02 -1.04
N ASP A 260 11.15 -3.07 -1.39
CA ASP A 260 11.83 -3.20 -2.68
C ASP A 260 10.80 -3.57 -3.75
N MET A 261 10.43 -2.60 -4.60
CA MET A 261 9.43 -2.81 -5.65
C MET A 261 9.89 -3.84 -6.68
N LYS A 262 11.22 -3.98 -6.89
CA LYS A 262 11.78 -4.95 -7.87
C LYS A 262 11.57 -6.40 -7.45
N LYS A 263 11.24 -6.66 -6.18
CA LYS A 263 10.95 -7.99 -5.62
C LYS A 263 9.46 -8.27 -5.45
N MET A 264 8.60 -7.31 -5.78
CA MET A 264 7.15 -7.45 -5.64
C MET A 264 6.56 -8.34 -6.73
N SER A 265 5.34 -8.82 -6.49
CA SER A 265 4.59 -9.67 -7.41
C SER A 265 3.24 -9.05 -7.72
N GLN A 266 2.89 -9.08 -9.01
CA GLN A 266 1.59 -8.58 -9.50
C GLN A 266 0.41 -9.26 -8.79
N ARG A 267 0.58 -10.50 -8.28
CA ARG A 267 -0.47 -11.21 -7.53
C ARG A 267 -1.01 -10.38 -6.35
N TYR A 268 -0.16 -9.55 -5.75
CA TYR A 268 -0.47 -8.76 -4.56
C TYR A 268 -0.51 -7.25 -4.84
N MET A 269 -0.44 -6.82 -6.10
CA MET A 269 -0.37 -5.42 -6.50
C MET A 269 -1.19 -5.22 -7.78
N ARG A 270 -2.32 -4.50 -7.70
CA ARG A 270 -3.22 -4.25 -8.84
C ARG A 270 -3.51 -2.77 -9.02
N GLY A 271 -3.36 -2.24 -10.22
CA GLY A 271 -3.91 -0.94 -10.57
C GLY A 271 -5.43 -0.96 -10.39
N ALA A 272 -5.98 0.12 -9.86
CA ALA A 272 -7.41 0.24 -9.61
C ALA A 272 -7.97 1.51 -10.26
N SER A 273 -9.14 1.37 -10.87
CA SER A 273 -9.95 2.46 -11.39
C SER A 273 -11.22 2.59 -10.57
N LEU A 274 -11.39 3.73 -9.90
CA LEU A 274 -12.59 4.04 -9.12
C LEU A 274 -13.44 5.03 -9.93
N ILE A 275 -14.54 4.53 -10.49
CA ILE A 275 -15.47 5.31 -11.32
C ILE A 275 -15.92 6.59 -10.62
N GLY A 276 -15.78 7.73 -11.29
CA GLY A 276 -16.10 9.06 -10.79
C GLY A 276 -15.12 9.63 -9.76
N TYR A 277 -14.13 8.86 -9.30
CA TYR A 277 -13.18 9.29 -8.27
C TYR A 277 -11.74 9.42 -8.76
N GLY A 278 -11.15 8.38 -9.35
CA GLY A 278 -9.73 8.41 -9.71
C GLY A 278 -9.08 7.04 -9.91
N THR A 279 -7.77 7.05 -10.19
CA THR A 279 -6.95 5.84 -10.15
C THR A 279 -6.39 5.60 -8.74
N SER A 280 -5.99 4.36 -8.46
CA SER A 280 -5.40 3.95 -7.19
C SER A 280 -4.61 2.63 -7.38
N LEU A 281 -4.14 2.06 -6.28
CA LEU A 281 -3.41 0.80 -6.24
C LEU A 281 -3.99 -0.10 -5.14
N MET A 282 -4.37 -1.32 -5.46
CA MET A 282 -4.64 -2.36 -4.46
C MET A 282 -3.33 -2.99 -4.03
N VAL A 283 -3.10 -3.02 -2.72
CA VAL A 283 -1.83 -3.47 -2.12
C VAL A 283 -2.10 -4.59 -1.12
N GLY A 284 -1.44 -5.72 -1.33
CA GLY A 284 -1.42 -6.84 -0.40
C GLY A 284 -0.35 -6.63 0.65
N MET A 285 -0.73 -6.75 1.91
CA MET A 285 0.19 -6.57 3.03
C MET A 285 -0.20 -7.47 4.18
N GLY A 286 0.79 -7.99 4.89
CA GLY A 286 0.60 -8.86 6.05
C GLY A 286 1.63 -8.57 7.12
N ILE A 287 1.22 -8.70 8.38
CA ILE A 287 2.09 -8.44 9.53
C ILE A 287 2.02 -9.65 10.46
N PRO A 288 3.15 -10.32 10.74
CA PRO A 288 3.18 -11.37 11.75
C PRO A 288 3.13 -10.73 13.15
N ILE A 289 2.23 -11.21 14.00
CA ILE A 289 2.13 -10.80 15.41
C ILE A 289 2.65 -11.96 16.27
N PRO A 290 3.82 -11.81 16.92
CA PRO A 290 4.29 -12.78 17.91
C PRO A 290 3.35 -12.82 19.12
N ILE A 291 3.07 -14.03 19.62
CA ILE A 291 2.18 -14.31 20.76
C ILE A 291 2.98 -14.72 22.01
#